data_AF-A0A3N5UWE7-F1
#
_entry.id   AF-A0A3N5UWE7-F1
#
_cell.length_a   1.000
_cell.length_b   1.000
_cell.length_c   1.000
_cell.angle_alpha   90.00
_cell.angle_beta   90.00
_cell.angle_gamma   90.00
#
_symmetry.space_group_name_H-M   'P 1'
#
loop_
_entity.id
_entity.type
_entity.pdbx_description
1 polymer ?
#
loop_
_entity_poly.entity_id
_entity_poly.type
_entity_poly.pdbx_seq_one_letter_code
_entity_poly.pdbx_strand_id
1 'polypeptide(L)'
;MRYLHTMVRITDVDKSLDFYCSKLGMQELFRREDQAGRYTLVFLAAPEDKSRCVAERAPLLELTYNWDAEAYGEGRNFGHLAFEVDDIYATCDRLMKAGVTINRPPR
;
A
#
# COMPACT_ATOMS: atom_id res chain seq x y z
N MET A 1 -7.87 -15.53 16.92
CA MET A 1 -6.98 -14.40 16.58
C MET A 1 -7.18 -14.09 15.11
N ARG A 2 -7.33 -12.82 14.71
CA ARG A 2 -7.61 -12.40 13.34
C ARG A 2 -6.61 -11.32 12.93
N TYR A 3 -6.03 -11.43 11.74
CA TYR A 3 -5.17 -10.40 11.18
C TYR A 3 -6.01 -9.27 10.58
N LEU A 4 -5.64 -8.01 10.84
CA LEU A 4 -6.41 -6.84 10.39
C LEU A 4 -5.70 -6.04 9.31
N HIS A 5 -4.46 -5.62 9.56
CA HIS A 5 -3.73 -4.80 8.61
C HIS A 5 -2.22 -4.88 8.83
N THR A 6 -1.47 -4.56 7.78
CA THR A 6 -0.07 -4.14 7.87
C THR A 6 -0.02 -2.62 7.77
N MET A 7 0.76 -1.96 8.62
CA MET A 7 0.99 -0.52 8.52
C MET A 7 2.37 -0.22 7.96
N VAL A 8 2.44 0.76 7.04
CA VAL A 8 3.68 1.32 6.50
C VAL A 8 3.62 2.83 6.62
N ARG A 9 4.69 3.44 7.15
CA ARG A 9 4.83 4.91 7.18
C ARG A 9 5.28 5.43 5.82
N ILE A 10 4.69 6.53 5.40
CA ILE A 10 4.97 7.20 4.14
C ILE A 10 5.31 8.67 4.37
N THR A 11 6.01 9.28 3.44
CA THR A 11 6.42 10.70 3.49
C THR A 11 5.63 11.60 2.54
N ASP A 12 4.88 11.01 1.61
CA ASP A 12 4.15 11.71 0.56
C ASP A 12 2.92 10.88 0.16
N VAL A 13 1.73 11.40 0.45
CA VAL A 13 0.45 10.71 0.20
C VAL A 13 0.23 10.52 -1.30
N ASP A 14 0.47 11.55 -2.10
CA ASP A 14 0.16 11.52 -3.53
C ASP A 14 1.07 10.54 -4.28
N LYS A 15 2.38 10.55 -4.00
CA LYS A 15 3.31 9.57 -4.58
C LYS A 15 2.99 8.15 -4.14
N SER A 16 2.56 7.97 -2.89
CA SER A 16 2.19 6.66 -2.38
C SER A 16 0.92 6.15 -3.06
N LEU A 17 -0.09 7.00 -3.26
CA LEU A 17 -1.31 6.62 -3.96
C LEU A 17 -1.11 6.42 -5.46
N ASP A 18 -0.23 7.19 -6.10
CA ASP A 18 0.20 6.92 -7.48
C ASP A 18 0.81 5.52 -7.60
N PHE A 19 1.70 5.14 -6.68
CA PHE A 19 2.26 3.78 -6.68
C PHE A 19 1.20 2.71 -6.35
N TYR A 20 0.57 2.77 -5.17
CA TYR A 20 -0.30 1.68 -4.71
C TYR A 20 -1.61 1.60 -5.49
N CYS A 21 -2.24 2.73 -5.81
CA CYS A 21 -3.55 2.74 -6.48
C CYS A 21 -3.41 2.81 -7.99
N SER A 22 -2.70 3.81 -8.53
CA SER A 22 -2.65 4.00 -9.98
C SER A 22 -1.79 2.95 -10.68
N LYS A 23 -0.65 2.57 -10.10
CA LYS A 23 0.29 1.62 -10.72
C LYS A 23 0.06 0.18 -10.25
N LEU A 24 0.01 -0.09 -8.95
CA LEU A 24 -0.17 -1.46 -8.46
C LEU A 24 -1.63 -1.94 -8.59
N GLY A 25 -2.61 -1.04 -8.49
CA GLY A 25 -4.03 -1.32 -8.69
C GLY A 25 -4.82 -1.53 -7.40
N MET A 26 -4.24 -1.23 -6.22
CA MET A 26 -4.99 -1.23 -4.96
C MET A 26 -6.06 -0.15 -4.94
N GLN A 27 -7.01 -0.29 -4.04
CA GLN A 27 -8.13 0.65 -3.92
C GLN A 27 -8.16 1.26 -2.54
N GLU A 28 -8.13 2.59 -2.47
CA GLU A 28 -8.44 3.29 -1.24
C GLU A 28 -9.89 3.04 -0.85
N LEU A 29 -10.09 2.54 0.36
CA LEU A 29 -11.43 2.32 0.90
C LEU A 29 -11.88 3.48 1.77
N PHE A 30 -10.98 3.99 2.61
CA PHE A 30 -11.25 5.12 3.49
C PHE A 30 -9.94 5.69 4.02
N ARG A 31 -10.00 6.94 4.47
CA ARG A 31 -8.94 7.59 5.22
C ARG A 31 -9.48 8.21 6.51
N ARG A 32 -8.59 8.44 7.45
CA ARG A 32 -8.88 9.10 8.73
C ARG A 32 -7.79 10.13 9.01
N GLU A 33 -8.19 11.25 9.58
CA GLU A 33 -7.28 12.30 10.01
C GLU A 33 -7.40 12.49 11.51
N ASP A 34 -6.27 12.71 12.17
CA ASP A 34 -6.20 13.08 13.57
C ASP A 34 -5.49 14.42 13.68
N GLN A 35 -6.26 15.48 13.94
CA GLN A 35 -5.71 16.83 14.04
C GLN A 35 -4.85 17.03 15.28
N ALA A 36 -5.18 16.36 16.39
CA ALA A 36 -4.43 16.47 17.63
C ALA A 36 -3.11 15.71 17.52
N GLY A 37 -3.14 14.52 16.92
CA GLY A 37 -1.95 13.71 16.64
C GLY A 37 -1.16 14.14 15.39
N ARG A 38 -1.73 14.99 14.54
CA ARG A 38 -1.14 15.51 13.29
C ARG A 38 -0.71 14.42 12.30
N TYR A 39 -1.63 13.52 11.99
CA TYR A 39 -1.41 12.47 10.97
C TYR A 39 -2.65 12.13 10.16
N THR A 40 -2.42 11.53 8.99
CA THR A 40 -3.43 10.93 8.11
C THR A 40 -3.16 9.44 7.97
N LEU A 41 -4.20 8.62 8.13
CA LEU A 41 -4.18 7.18 7.86
C LEU A 41 -4.99 6.90 6.60
N VAL A 42 -4.44 6.14 5.66
CA VAL A 42 -5.10 5.74 4.42
C VAL A 42 -5.15 4.22 4.33
N PHE A 43 -6.35 3.66 4.16
CA PHE A 43 -6.56 2.21 4.16
C PHE A 43 -6.85 1.70 2.76
N LEU A 44 -5.99 0.82 2.28
CA LEU A 44 -6.02 0.26 0.94
C LEU A 44 -6.38 -1.24 0.98
N ALA A 45 -7.15 -1.68 -0.02
CA ALA A 45 -7.46 -3.08 -0.26
C ALA A 45 -6.97 -3.52 -1.64
N ALA A 46 -6.55 -4.79 -1.74
CA ALA A 46 -6.37 -5.44 -3.04
C ALA A 46 -7.75 -5.58 -3.74
N PRO A 47 -7.82 -5.53 -5.08
CA PRO A 47 -9.09 -5.62 -5.81
C PRO A 47 -9.93 -6.85 -5.44
N GLU A 48 -9.30 -8.01 -5.33
CA GLU A 48 -9.97 -9.28 -5.01
C GLU A 48 -10.43 -9.37 -3.55
N ASP A 49 -9.77 -8.63 -2.66
CA ASP A 49 -10.10 -8.55 -1.24
C ASP A 49 -11.16 -7.48 -0.92
N LYS A 50 -11.53 -6.64 -1.90
CA LYS A 50 -12.33 -5.43 -1.66
C LYS A 50 -13.64 -5.71 -0.92
N SER A 51 -14.41 -6.71 -1.37
CA SER A 51 -15.72 -7.03 -0.80
C SER A 51 -15.60 -7.40 0.68
N ARG A 52 -14.64 -8.28 1.00
CA ARG A 52 -14.31 -8.67 2.38
C ARG A 52 -13.81 -7.49 3.20
N CYS A 53 -12.95 -6.65 2.64
CA CYS A 53 -12.42 -5.48 3.33
C CYS A 53 -13.49 -4.42 3.64
N VAL A 54 -14.48 -4.25 2.76
CA VAL A 54 -15.63 -3.35 3.01
C VAL A 54 -16.50 -3.89 4.15
N ALA A 55 -16.82 -5.18 4.13
CA ALA A 55 -17.68 -5.81 5.13
C ALA A 55 -16.99 -5.90 6.51
N GLU A 56 -15.70 -6.21 6.53
CA GLU A 56 -15.03 -6.67 7.75
C GLU A 56 -13.83 -5.80 8.16
N ARG A 57 -13.48 -4.79 7.36
CA ARG A 57 -12.32 -3.90 7.59
C ARG A 57 -10.97 -4.64 7.70
N ALA A 58 -10.82 -5.77 7.01
CA ALA A 58 -9.57 -6.53 6.94
C ALA A 58 -9.57 -7.55 5.77
N PRO A 59 -8.40 -7.91 5.21
CA PRO A 59 -7.07 -7.36 5.50
C PRO A 59 -6.78 -6.06 4.75
N LEU A 60 -6.17 -5.07 5.41
CA LEU A 60 -5.86 -3.78 4.80
C LEU A 60 -4.36 -3.50 4.78
N LEU A 61 -3.90 -2.72 3.81
CA LEU A 61 -2.65 -1.96 3.93
C LEU A 61 -2.99 -0.57 4.48
N GLU A 62 -2.46 -0.25 5.65
CA GLU A 62 -2.55 1.07 6.25
C GLU A 62 -1.30 1.89 5.89
N LEU A 63 -1.50 3.03 5.25
CA LEU A 63 -0.46 4.02 5.04
C LEU A 63 -0.60 5.12 6.10
N THR A 64 0.45 5.35 6.87
CA THR A 64 0.49 6.42 7.88
C THR A 64 1.35 7.57 7.38
N TYR A 65 0.75 8.74 7.24
CA TYR A 65 1.43 9.99 6.89
C TYR A 65 1.41 10.94 8.09
N ASN A 66 2.58 11.22 8.66
CA ASN A 66 2.75 12.27 9.67
C ASN A 66 2.85 13.62 8.97
N TRP A 67 2.07 14.61 9.42
CA TRP A 67 2.04 15.94 8.78
C TRP A 67 3.32 16.73 9.05
N ASP A 68 3.94 16.46 10.18
CA ASP A 68 5.26 16.97 10.52
C ASP A 68 6.31 16.03 9.93
N ALA A 69 7.25 16.60 9.17
CA ALA A 69 8.23 15.84 8.43
C ALA A 69 9.09 14.97 9.36
N GLU A 70 9.13 13.67 9.06
CA GLU A 70 9.92 12.69 9.79
C GLU A 70 10.86 11.97 8.81
N ALA A 71 12.11 11.77 9.23
CA ALA A 71 13.07 10.97 8.47
C ALA A 71 12.94 9.50 8.91
N TYR A 72 12.37 8.67 8.05
CA TYR A 72 12.36 7.22 8.27
C TYR A 72 13.68 6.62 7.78
N GLY A 73 14.37 5.91 8.67
CA GLY A 73 15.56 5.14 8.34
C GLY A 73 15.24 3.84 7.58
N GLU A 74 16.25 3.02 7.34
CA GLU A 74 16.06 1.74 6.66
C GLU A 74 15.34 0.71 7.55
N GLY A 75 14.24 0.14 7.06
CA GLY A 75 13.45 -0.90 7.72
C GLY A 75 13.93 -2.32 7.40
N ARG A 76 15.18 -2.67 7.72
CA ARG A 76 15.78 -3.98 7.39
C ARG A 76 15.09 -5.21 8.03
N ASN A 77 14.19 -4.98 8.97
CA ASN A 77 13.36 -5.99 9.62
C ASN A 77 12.04 -6.26 8.88
N PHE A 78 11.61 -5.34 8.00
CA PHE A 78 10.41 -5.52 7.19
C PHE A 78 10.77 -6.15 5.84
N GLY A 79 10.23 -7.34 5.57
CA GLY A 79 10.56 -8.10 4.37
C GLY A 79 9.83 -7.61 3.13
N HIS A 80 8.53 -7.89 3.03
CA HIS A 80 7.71 -7.54 1.88
C HIS A 80 6.22 -7.66 2.22
N LEU A 81 5.39 -7.05 1.36
CA LEU A 81 4.01 -7.44 1.17
C LEU A 81 3.96 -8.41 -0.01
N ALA A 82 3.09 -9.42 0.06
CA ALA A 82 2.91 -10.38 -1.02
C ALA A 82 1.50 -10.24 -1.60
N PHE A 83 1.42 -10.26 -2.93
CA PHE A 83 0.18 -10.24 -3.70
C PHE A 83 0.21 -11.38 -4.70
N GLU A 84 -0.92 -12.06 -4.87
CA GLU A 84 -1.14 -12.99 -5.97
C GLU A 84 -1.74 -12.22 -7.15
N VAL A 85 -1.35 -12.60 -8.37
CA VAL A 85 -1.87 -12.05 -9.63
C VAL A 85 -1.98 -13.17 -10.65
N ASP A 86 -2.92 -13.05 -11.57
CA ASP A 86 -3.14 -14.06 -12.63
C ASP A 86 -1.92 -14.26 -13.53
N ASP A 87 -1.26 -13.15 -13.91
CA ASP A 87 -0.09 -13.15 -14.79
C ASP A 87 0.98 -12.19 -14.27
N ILE A 88 2.05 -12.77 -13.71
CA ILE A 88 3.18 -12.01 -13.16
C ILE A 88 4.00 -11.32 -14.26
N TYR A 89 4.10 -11.89 -15.46
CA TYR A 89 4.86 -11.30 -16.57
C TYR A 89 4.14 -10.06 -17.08
N ALA A 90 2.83 -10.15 -17.33
CA ALA A 90 2.01 -9.02 -17.75
C ALA A 90 1.98 -7.92 -16.67
N THR A 91 1.89 -8.30 -15.39
CA THR A 91 1.91 -7.35 -14.28
C THR A 91 3.24 -6.60 -14.20
N CYS A 92 4.38 -7.30 -14.27
CA CYS A 92 5.70 -6.68 -14.26
C CYS A 92 5.89 -5.75 -15.47
N ASP A 93 5.50 -6.15 -16.68
CA ASP A 93 5.60 -5.32 -17.88
C ASP A 93 4.80 -4.01 -17.75
N ARG A 94 3.55 -4.09 -17.28
CA ARG A 94 2.70 -2.93 -17.02
C ARG A 94 3.33 -1.97 -16.00
N LEU A 95 3.89 -2.50 -14.91
CA LEU A 95 4.56 -1.71 -13.88
C LEU A 95 5.84 -1.04 -14.40
N MET A 96 6.66 -1.75 -15.18
CA MET A 96 7.87 -1.18 -15.80
C MET A 96 7.53 -0.06 -16.78
N LYS A 97 6.48 -0.24 -17.61
CA LYS A 97 5.97 0.81 -18.51
C LYS A 97 5.44 2.03 -17.76
N ALA A 98 4.98 1.85 -16.53
CA ALA A 98 4.59 2.94 -15.62
C ALA A 98 5.76 3.52 -14.81
N GLY A 99 7.01 3.15 -15.13
CA GLY A 99 8.22 3.67 -14.50
C GLY A 99 8.59 3.03 -13.16
N VAL A 100 8.04 1.85 -12.84
CA VAL A 100 8.38 1.12 -11.61
C VAL A 100 9.59 0.22 -11.85
N THR A 101 10.59 0.30 -10.96
CA THR A 101 11.74 -0.61 -10.97
C THR A 101 11.36 -1.98 -10.42
N ILE A 102 11.56 -3.03 -11.22
CA ILE A 102 11.40 -4.42 -10.80
C ILE A 102 12.75 -4.99 -10.38
N ASN A 103 12.99 -5.09 -9.07
CA ASN A 103 14.28 -5.54 -8.52
C ASN A 103 14.61 -7.02 -8.82
N ARG A 104 13.58 -7.87 -8.91
CA ARG A 104 13.72 -9.29 -9.23
C ARG A 104 12.64 -9.71 -10.23
N PRO A 105 12.94 -9.66 -11.55
CA PRO A 105 12.00 -10.10 -12.58
C PRO A 105 11.64 -11.59 -12.45
N PRO A 106 10.46 -12.01 -12.94
CA PRO A 106 10.05 -13.41 -12.99
C PRO A 106 11.06 -14.28 -13.76
N ARG A 107 11.17 -15.56 -13.39
CA ARG A 107 12.09 -16.55 -13.97
C ARG A 107 11.41 -17.90 -14.11
#